data_AF-A0A9E0XLV6-F1
#
_entry.id   AF-A0A9E0XLV6-F1
#
_cell.length_a   1.000
_cell.length_b   1.000
_cell.length_c   1.000
_cell.angle_alpha   90.00
_cell.angle_beta   90.00
_cell.angle_gamma   90.00
#
_symmetry.space_group_name_H-M   'P 1'
#
loop_
_entity.id
_entity.type
_entity.pdbx_description
1 polymer ?
#
loop_
_entity_poly.entity_id
_entity_poly.type
_entity_poly.pdbx_seq_one_letter_code
_entity_poly.pdbx_strand_id
1 'polypeptide(L)' 'MFKHILVPTDGSRFSQETVKRAISFAKEAGARITFFSAEHKFSPLYFGGVSAISDASAAQMF' A
#
# COMPACT_ATOMS: atom_id res chain seq x y z
N MET A 1 1.88 24.60 10.57
CA MET A 1 1.47 24.38 9.16
C MET A 1 2.18 23.15 8.62
N PHE A 2 1.52 22.33 7.81
CA PHE A 2 2.11 21.12 7.25
C PHE A 2 3.22 21.45 6.24
N LYS A 3 4.37 20.78 6.36
CA LYS A 3 5.50 20.92 5.42
C LYS A 3 5.58 19.76 4.43
N HIS A 4 5.10 18.59 4.85
CA HIS A 4 5.08 17.37 4.04
C HIS A 4 3.87 16.52 4.42
N ILE A 5 3.15 16.05 3.40
CA ILE A 5 1.93 15.24 3.51
C ILE A 5 2.22 13.89 2.86
N LEU A 6 2.02 12.80 3.62
CA LEU A 6 2.07 11.44 3.11
C LEU A 6 0.64 10.94 2.88
N VAL A 7 0.34 10.46 1.68
CA VAL A 7 -0.98 9.98 1.29
C VAL A 7 -0.90 8.50 0.93
N PRO A 8 -1.39 7.60 1.80
CA PRO A 8 -1.55 6.20 1.44
C PRO A 8 -2.70 6.05 0.42
N THR A 9 -2.53 5.18 -0.56
CA THR A 9 -3.56 4.81 -1.55
C THR A 9 -3.48 3.31 -1.83
N ASP A 10 -4.64 2.66 -1.90
CA ASP A 10 -4.81 1.26 -2.30
C ASP A 10 -5.26 1.12 -3.76
N GLY A 11 -5.34 2.25 -4.50
CA GLY A 11 -5.78 2.29 -5.89
C GLY A 11 -7.30 2.18 -6.09
N SER A 12 -8.09 1.96 -5.03
CA SER A 12 -9.55 1.88 -5.11
C SER A 12 -10.16 3.20 -5.61
N ARG A 13 -11.39 3.12 -6.12
CA ARG A 13 -12.13 4.31 -6.60
C ARG A 13 -12.22 5.40 -5.53
N PHE A 14 -12.45 5.03 -4.28
CA PHE A 14 -12.54 5.98 -3.16
C PHE A 14 -11.18 6.60 -2.81
N SER A 15 -10.10 5.81 -2.88
CA SER A 15 -8.74 6.33 -2.68
C SER A 15 -8.33 7.28 -3.80
N GLN A 16 -8.68 7.01 -5.06
CA GLN A 16 -8.41 7.94 -6.16
C GLN A 16 -9.14 9.28 -5.98
N GLU A 17 -10.36 9.23 -5.50
CA GLU A 17 -11.11 10.42 -5.12
C GLU A 17 -10.41 11.19 -3.99
N THR A 18 -9.92 10.49 -2.97
CA THR A 18 -9.16 11.10 -1.87
C THR A 18 -7.83 11.71 -2.33
N VAL A 19 -7.13 11.06 -3.26
CA VAL A 19 -5.88 11.56 -3.86
C VAL A 19 -6.08 12.93 -4.49
N LYS A 20 -7.17 13.13 -5.25
CA LYS A 20 -7.48 14.44 -5.87
C LYS A 20 -7.62 15.55 -4.82
N ARG A 21 -8.29 15.26 -3.71
CA ARG A 21 -8.51 16.20 -2.61
C ARG A 21 -7.21 16.51 -1.87
N ALA A 22 -6.37 15.49 -1.66
CA ALA A 22 -5.06 15.65 -1.03
C ALA A 22 -4.11 16.53 -1.86
N ILE A 23 -4.17 16.44 -3.19
CA ILE A 23 -3.42 17.34 -4.09
C ILE A 23 -3.84 18.79 -3.89
N SER A 24 -5.14 19.08 -3.91
CA SER A 24 -5.66 20.45 -3.69
C SER A 24 -5.22 20.99 -2.33
N PHE A 25 -5.37 20.19 -1.28
CA PHE A 25 -4.97 20.57 0.07
C PHE A 25 -3.46 20.85 0.19
N ALA A 26 -2.61 19.99 -0.38
CA ALA A 26 -1.16 20.20 -0.38
C ALA A 26 -0.76 21.48 -1.12
N LYS A 27 -1.44 21.79 -2.23
CA LYS A 27 -1.22 23.01 -3.02
C LYS A 27 -1.59 24.26 -2.21
N GLU A 28 -2.77 24.27 -1.59
CA GLU A 28 -3.23 25.38 -0.74
C GLU A 28 -2.32 25.58 0.48
N ALA A 29 -1.83 24.48 1.06
CA ALA A 29 -0.91 24.52 2.19
C ALA A 29 0.55 24.83 1.83
N GLY A 30 0.91 24.91 0.53
CA GLY A 30 2.30 25.03 0.09
C GLY A 30 3.20 23.89 0.59
N ALA A 31 2.63 22.69 0.71
CA ALA A 31 3.29 21.51 1.30
C ALA A 31 3.78 20.54 0.21
N ARG A 32 4.90 19.87 0.49
CA ARG A 32 5.32 18.71 -0.32
C ARG A 32 4.30 17.58 -0.11
N ILE A 33 4.04 16.78 -1.13
CA ILE A 33 3.17 15.61 -1.06
C ILE A 33 3.90 14.36 -1.56
N THR A 34 3.67 13.23 -0.92
CA THR A 34 4.19 11.92 -1.34
C THR A 34 3.08 10.89 -1.27
N PHE A 35 2.92 10.10 -2.32
CA PHE A 35 1.97 8.99 -2.36
C PHE A 35 2.68 7.69 -2.00
N PHE A 36 1.98 6.84 -1.26
CA PHE A 36 2.46 5.53 -0.86
C PHE A 36 1.39 4.49 -1.15
N SER A 37 1.78 3.37 -1.75
CA SER A 37 0.94 2.19 -1.91
C SER A 37 1.69 1.00 -1.34
N ALA A 38 1.01 0.23 -0.49
CA ALA A 38 1.55 -1.00 0.05
C ALA A 38 1.12 -2.16 -0.86
N GLU A 39 2.08 -2.82 -1.49
CA GLU A 39 1.81 -4.08 -2.18
C GLU A 39 1.67 -5.21 -1.17
N HIS A 40 0.50 -5.86 -1.13
CA HIS A 40 0.34 -7.10 -0.39
C HIS A 40 0.90 -8.24 -1.23
N LYS A 41 2.09 -8.73 -0.87
CA LYS A 41 2.61 -9.98 -1.44
C LYS A 41 1.78 -11.13 -0.90
N PHE A 42 0.84 -11.62 -1.70
CA PHE A 42 0.15 -12.87 -1.38
C PHE A 42 1.18 -14.00 -1.38
N SER A 43 1.43 -14.58 -0.21
CA SER A 43 2.20 -15.82 -0.13
C SER A 43 1.41 -16.93 -0.85
N PRO A 44 2.04 -17.76 -1.71
CA PRO A 44 1.38 -18.87 -2.39
C PRO A 44 0.63 -19.82 -1.43
N LEU A 45 1.05 -19.84 -0.16
CA LEU A 45 0.43 -20.62 0.92
C LEU A 45 -1.05 -20.27 1.18
N TYR A 46 -1.50 -19.07 0.81
CA TYR A 46 -2.90 -18.65 1.02
C TYR A 46 -3.89 -19.19 -0.03
N PHE A 47 -3.44 -19.66 -1.18
CA PHE A 47 -4.34 -20.12 -2.26
C PHE A 47 -4.76 -21.61 -2.12
N GLY A 48 -4.17 -22.35 -1.17
CA GLY A 48 -4.34 -23.80 -1.03
C GLY A 48 -5.13 -24.28 0.19
N GLY A 49 -5.68 -23.39 1.03
CA GLY A 49 -6.52 -23.79 2.18
C GLY A 49 -5.83 -24.60 3.28
N VAL A 50 -4.50 -24.79 3.23
CA VAL A 50 -3.74 -25.45 4.29
C VAL A 50 -2.97 -24.37 5.03
N SER A 51 -3.33 -24.12 6.29
CA SER A 51 -2.48 -23.40 7.24
C SER A 51 -1.12 -24.09 7.28
N ALA A 52 -0.17 -23.57 6.53
CA ALA A 52 1.13 -24.17 6.41
C ALA A 52 1.86 -24.03 7.75
N ILE A 53 1.94 -25.15 8.44
CA ILE A 53 2.99 -25.43 9.41
C ILE A 53 4.30 -25.08 8.70
N SER A 54 5.02 -24.10 9.22
CA SER A 54 6.27 -23.62 8.64
C SER A 54 7.34 -24.72 8.74
N ASP A 55 7.42 -25.58 7.74
CA ASP A 55 8.58 -26.44 7.56
C ASP A 55 9.60 -25.70 6.69
N ALA A 56 10.76 -25.41 7.29
CA ALA A 56 11.86 -24.68 6.68
C ALA A 56 12.54 -25.42 5.52
N SER A 57 12.13 -26.65 5.21
CA SER A 57 12.68 -27.45 4.10
C SER A 57 12.09 -27.12 2.71
N ALA A 58 11.00 -26.35 2.61
CA ALA A 58 10.38 -26.02 1.32
C ALA A 58 11.18 -25.00 0.48
N ALA A 59 12.28 -24.43 1.01
CA ALA A 59 13.08 -23.41 0.34
C ALA A 59 14.04 -23.96 -0.75
N GLN A 60 14.05 -25.26 -1.03
CA GLN A 60 15.03 -25.88 -1.95
C GLN A 60 14.50 -26.29 -3.34
N MET A 61 13.33 -25.83 -3.77
CA MET A 61 12.84 -26.18 -5.12
C MET A 61 12.25 -25.01 -5.92
N PHE A 62 12.98 -23.89 -6.02
CA PHE A 62 13.01 -23.00 -7.20
C PHE A 62 14.34 -22.25 -7.26
#